data_AF-A0A2N3K7Y6-F1
#
_entry.id   AF-A0A2N3K7Y6-F1
#
_cell.length_a   1.000
_cell.length_b   1.000
_cell.length_c   1.000
_cell.angle_alpha   90.00
_cell.angle_beta   90.00
_cell.angle_gamma   90.00
#
_symmetry.space_group_name_H-M   'P 1'
#
loop_
_entity.id
_entity.type
_entity.pdbx_description
1 polymer ?
#
loop_
_entity_poly.entity_id
_entity_poly.type
_entity_poly.pdbx_seq_one_letter_code
_entity_poly.pdbx_strand_id
1 'polypeptide(L)'
;MAGTAAAVLLAAGCSASVSVGGSVGKEEVAKQAKTALGQQVGQEPDSVTCEDDLKAEKGATVRCELTSDGKKLGLTATTTSVKDGKAQLGFKVDDLPGEGASTTPPEPTGTPDDAAGAPAVDKAEVARQGKAALAAQTGRQPEALACQEDLPARVGATVRCQLAADGKQYGVTVTAKSVTGGTVQMDFKVDDAPGG
;
A
#
# COMPACT_ATOMS: atom_id res chain seq x y z
N MET A 1 -37.03 24.30 -56.49
CA MET A 1 -38.34 23.72 -56.12
C MET A 1 -38.09 22.31 -55.60
N ALA A 2 -38.67 21.99 -54.43
CA ALA A 2 -38.98 20.66 -53.88
C ALA A 2 -37.85 19.64 -53.67
N GLY A 3 -37.79 19.08 -52.46
CA GLY A 3 -37.09 17.82 -52.18
C GLY A 3 -36.74 17.57 -50.72
N THR A 4 -37.75 17.42 -49.86
CA THR A 4 -37.64 16.87 -48.49
C THR A 4 -37.04 15.47 -48.50
N ALA A 5 -36.02 15.20 -47.67
CA ALA A 5 -35.64 13.84 -47.30
C ALA A 5 -34.88 13.75 -45.96
N ALA A 6 -35.27 12.73 -45.19
CA ALA A 6 -34.54 11.99 -44.15
C ALA A 6 -34.33 12.65 -42.78
N ALA A 7 -35.22 12.28 -41.86
CA ALA A 7 -34.90 12.17 -40.44
C ALA A 7 -33.68 11.25 -40.25
N VAL A 8 -32.62 11.78 -39.63
CA VAL A 8 -31.59 10.97 -38.99
C VAL A 8 -31.74 11.16 -37.49
N LEU A 9 -32.33 10.16 -36.86
CA LEU A 9 -32.21 9.90 -35.43
C LEU A 9 -30.73 9.75 -35.09
N LEU A 10 -30.15 10.76 -34.46
CA LEU A 10 -28.98 10.57 -33.62
C LEU A 10 -29.37 11.01 -32.23
N ALA A 11 -29.68 10.01 -31.41
CA ALA A 11 -29.60 10.14 -29.97
C ALA A 11 -28.24 10.78 -29.66
N ALA A 12 -28.25 12.00 -29.13
CA ALA A 12 -27.11 12.55 -28.41
C ALA A 12 -26.99 11.81 -27.06
N GLY A 13 -26.91 10.48 -27.10
CA GLY A 13 -26.33 9.70 -26.04
C GLY A 13 -24.84 9.92 -26.15
N CYS A 14 -24.27 10.64 -25.19
CA CYS A 14 -22.85 10.95 -25.08
C CYS A 14 -21.99 9.69 -25.14
N SER A 15 -21.72 9.18 -26.34
CA SER A 15 -20.52 8.42 -26.62
C SER A 15 -19.42 9.45 -26.83
N ALA A 16 -19.02 10.11 -25.75
CA ALA A 16 -17.69 10.70 -25.70
C ALA A 16 -16.72 9.52 -25.68
N SER A 17 -16.43 8.98 -26.87
CA SER A 17 -15.23 8.21 -27.11
C SER A 17 -14.07 9.18 -26.89
N VAL A 18 -13.68 9.31 -25.63
CA VAL A 18 -12.47 10.01 -25.25
C VAL A 18 -11.32 9.24 -25.88
N SER A 19 -10.74 9.83 -26.92
CA SER A 19 -9.38 9.54 -27.34
C SER A 19 -8.46 10.01 -26.22
N VAL A 20 -8.37 9.18 -25.18
CA VAL A 20 -7.51 9.42 -24.03
C VAL A 20 -6.07 9.26 -24.53
N GLY A 21 -5.41 10.38 -24.78
CA GLY A 21 -3.97 10.42 -25.00
C GLY A 21 -3.26 9.94 -23.74
N GLY A 22 -3.09 8.62 -23.60
CA GLY A 22 -2.22 7.95 -22.63
C GLY A 22 -2.47 8.19 -21.14
N SER A 23 -3.36 9.09 -20.71
CA SER A 23 -3.52 9.48 -19.29
C SER A 23 -4.98 9.73 -18.93
N VAL A 24 -5.42 9.19 -17.81
CA VAL A 24 -6.74 9.41 -17.23
C VAL A 24 -6.73 10.77 -16.52
N GLY A 25 -7.56 11.70 -17.00
CA GLY A 25 -7.67 13.02 -16.39
C GLY A 25 -8.13 12.95 -14.93
N LYS A 26 -7.63 13.85 -14.08
CA LYS A 26 -7.97 13.96 -12.66
C LYS A 26 -9.48 13.94 -12.37
N GLU A 27 -10.29 14.54 -13.24
CA GLU A 27 -11.75 14.55 -13.12
C GLU A 27 -12.35 13.16 -13.34
N GLU A 28 -11.80 12.40 -14.29
CA GLU A 28 -12.23 11.02 -14.54
C GLU A 28 -11.75 10.09 -13.42
N VAL A 29 -10.52 10.26 -12.94
CA VAL A 29 -10.01 9.53 -11.77
C VAL A 29 -10.88 9.81 -10.54
N ALA A 30 -11.23 11.06 -10.28
CA ALA A 30 -12.08 11.46 -9.17
C ALA A 30 -13.48 10.83 -9.25
N LYS A 31 -14.05 10.78 -10.46
CA LYS A 31 -15.36 10.16 -10.69
C LYS A 31 -15.32 8.65 -10.50
N GLN A 32 -14.30 7.98 -11.04
CA GLN A 32 -14.11 6.54 -10.86
C GLN A 32 -13.83 6.18 -9.40
N ALA A 33 -13.05 6.99 -8.70
CA ALA A 33 -12.79 6.84 -7.28
C ALA A 33 -14.08 6.89 -6.46
N LYS A 34 -14.94 7.90 -6.68
CA LYS A 34 -16.26 8.01 -6.01
C LYS A 34 -17.08 6.74 -6.17
N THR A 35 -17.28 6.29 -7.41
CA THR A 35 -18.06 5.10 -7.69
C THR A 35 -17.44 3.84 -7.08
N ALA A 36 -16.11 3.68 -7.18
CA ALA A 36 -15.41 2.54 -6.62
C ALA A 36 -15.54 2.50 -5.09
N LEU A 37 -15.39 3.63 -4.42
CA LEU A 37 -15.55 3.74 -2.96
C LEU A 37 -17.00 3.46 -2.52
N GLY A 38 -17.98 4.04 -3.21
CA GLY A 38 -19.40 3.74 -2.94
C GLY A 38 -19.72 2.26 -3.06
N GLN A 39 -19.10 1.55 -4.01
CA GLN A 39 -19.29 0.10 -4.17
C GLN A 39 -18.46 -0.75 -3.20
N GLN A 40 -17.23 -0.34 -2.87
CA GLN A 40 -16.32 -1.11 -2.02
C GLN A 40 -16.62 -0.94 -0.53
N VAL A 41 -16.85 0.29 -0.08
CA VAL A 41 -17.03 0.64 1.34
C VAL A 41 -18.46 1.05 1.69
N GLY A 42 -19.36 1.14 0.69
CA GLY A 42 -20.76 1.52 0.91
C GLY A 42 -20.97 3.01 1.20
N GLN A 43 -19.91 3.82 1.12
CA GLN A 43 -19.95 5.25 1.38
C GLN A 43 -19.29 6.01 0.24
N GLU A 44 -20.07 6.92 -0.37
CA GLU A 44 -19.62 7.75 -1.48
C GLU A 44 -19.14 9.10 -0.94
N PRO A 45 -17.91 9.53 -1.25
CA PRO A 45 -17.39 10.80 -0.75
C PRO A 45 -18.07 11.99 -1.43
N ASP A 46 -18.27 13.10 -0.69
CA ASP A 46 -18.84 14.37 -1.17
C ASP A 46 -18.05 14.94 -2.35
N SER A 47 -16.72 14.92 -2.29
CA SER A 47 -15.84 15.44 -3.36
C SER A 47 -14.53 14.67 -3.40
N VAL A 48 -13.95 14.55 -4.59
CA VAL A 48 -12.61 13.97 -4.78
C VAL A 48 -11.84 14.90 -5.70
N THR A 49 -10.63 15.28 -5.32
CA THR A 49 -9.77 16.19 -6.06
C THR A 49 -8.39 15.57 -6.16
N CYS A 50 -7.92 15.28 -7.37
CA CYS A 50 -6.57 14.76 -7.58
C CYS A 50 -5.60 15.89 -7.89
N GLU A 51 -4.39 15.78 -7.36
CA GLU A 51 -3.33 16.78 -7.58
C GLU A 51 -2.89 16.82 -9.04
N ASP A 52 -2.89 15.65 -9.70
CA ASP A 52 -2.45 15.47 -11.08
C ASP A 52 -3.33 14.48 -11.86
N ASP A 53 -3.08 14.39 -13.16
CA ASP A 53 -3.68 13.39 -14.04
C ASP A 53 -2.92 12.05 -13.89
N LEU A 54 -3.66 10.93 -13.88
CA LEU A 54 -3.08 9.60 -13.70
C LEU A 54 -2.65 9.02 -15.05
N LYS A 55 -1.37 8.70 -15.19
CA LYS A 55 -0.87 8.04 -16.40
C LYS A 55 -1.49 6.64 -16.55
N ALA A 56 -1.91 6.30 -17.78
CA ALA A 56 -2.38 4.96 -18.11
C ALA A 56 -1.17 4.03 -18.35
N GLU A 57 -0.32 3.94 -17.34
CA GLU A 57 0.88 3.11 -17.32
C GLU A 57 0.86 2.24 -16.07
N LYS A 58 1.21 0.97 -16.20
CA LYS A 58 1.21 0.04 -15.08
C LYS A 58 2.17 0.54 -14.00
N GLY A 59 1.67 0.67 -12.77
CA GLY A 59 2.44 1.18 -11.63
C GLY A 59 2.38 2.70 -11.46
N ALA A 60 1.74 3.45 -12.36
CA ALA A 60 1.52 4.87 -12.16
C ALA A 60 0.63 5.12 -10.95
N THR A 61 0.98 6.10 -10.13
CA THR A 61 0.21 6.50 -8.96
C THR A 61 -0.08 7.99 -9.00
N VAL A 62 -1.24 8.38 -8.48
CA VAL A 62 -1.57 9.78 -8.23
C VAL A 62 -2.23 9.93 -6.87
N ARG A 63 -1.98 11.07 -6.24
CA ARG A 63 -2.61 11.46 -5.00
C ARG A 63 -3.90 12.19 -5.27
N CYS A 64 -4.93 11.81 -4.54
CA CYS A 64 -6.19 12.53 -4.51
C CYS A 64 -6.58 12.80 -3.05
N GLU A 65 -7.27 13.90 -2.84
CA GLU A 65 -7.93 14.23 -1.59
C GLU A 65 -9.42 13.97 -1.78
N LEU A 66 -9.99 13.11 -0.95
CA LEU A 66 -11.44 12.95 -0.88
C LEU A 66 -11.97 13.70 0.33
N THR A 67 -13.17 14.25 0.21
CA THR A 67 -13.92 14.85 1.31
C THR A 67 -15.17 14.01 1.51
N SER A 68 -15.42 13.52 2.72
CA SER A 68 -16.64 12.82 3.12
C SER A 68 -17.10 13.33 4.47
N ASP A 69 -18.37 13.73 4.58
CA ASP A 69 -18.98 14.23 5.82
C ASP A 69 -18.19 15.37 6.46
N GLY A 70 -17.62 16.24 5.61
CA GLY A 70 -16.76 17.36 6.01
C GLY A 70 -15.35 16.96 6.49
N LYS A 71 -14.96 15.68 6.41
CA LYS A 71 -13.61 15.19 6.70
C LYS A 71 -12.84 14.98 5.40
N LYS A 72 -11.62 15.50 5.32
CA LYS A 72 -10.70 15.27 4.20
C LYS A 72 -9.82 14.07 4.49
N LEU A 73 -9.76 13.12 3.57
CA LEU A 73 -8.96 11.92 3.64
C LEU A 73 -8.08 11.82 2.39
N GLY A 74 -6.86 11.32 2.56
CA GLY A 74 -5.99 10.98 1.45
C GLY A 74 -6.51 9.77 0.71
N LEU A 75 -6.37 9.77 -0.60
CA LEU A 75 -6.64 8.66 -1.49
C LEU A 75 -5.44 8.51 -2.43
N THR A 76 -4.93 7.28 -2.54
CA THR A 76 -3.97 6.93 -3.57
C THR A 76 -4.68 6.17 -4.67
N ALA A 77 -4.66 6.70 -5.88
CA ALA A 77 -5.08 5.97 -7.07
C ALA A 77 -3.84 5.36 -7.74
N THR A 78 -3.93 4.10 -8.14
CA THR A 78 -2.83 3.34 -8.73
C THR A 78 -3.30 2.60 -9.96
N THR A 79 -2.59 2.72 -11.08
CA THR A 79 -2.87 1.94 -12.28
C THR A 79 -2.29 0.53 -12.10
N THR A 80 -3.17 -0.45 -11.85
CA THR A 80 -2.76 -1.85 -11.61
C THR A 80 -2.44 -2.58 -12.91
N SER A 81 -3.14 -2.26 -14.00
CA SER A 81 -2.93 -2.86 -15.32
C SER A 81 -3.58 -2.03 -16.42
N VAL A 82 -3.20 -2.22 -17.67
CA VAL A 82 -3.84 -1.59 -18.84
C VAL A 82 -4.20 -2.69 -19.83
N LYS A 83 -5.46 -2.76 -20.25
CA LYS A 83 -5.95 -3.80 -21.16
C LYS A 83 -6.92 -3.19 -22.17
N ASP A 84 -6.66 -3.41 -23.46
CA ASP A 84 -7.49 -2.87 -24.56
C ASP A 84 -7.69 -1.34 -24.49
N GLY A 85 -6.63 -0.62 -24.09
CA GLY A 85 -6.69 0.84 -23.89
C GLY A 85 -7.46 1.28 -22.63
N LYS A 86 -7.85 0.34 -21.75
CA LYS A 86 -8.50 0.62 -20.47
C LYS A 86 -7.54 0.37 -19.31
N ALA A 87 -7.23 1.41 -18.56
CA ALA A 87 -6.48 1.28 -17.32
C ALA A 87 -7.40 0.72 -16.22
N GLN A 88 -6.98 -0.36 -15.57
CA GLN A 88 -7.51 -0.79 -14.28
C GLN A 88 -6.86 0.05 -13.19
N LEU A 89 -7.70 0.71 -12.40
CA LEU A 89 -7.28 1.55 -11.30
C LEU A 89 -7.63 0.87 -9.99
N GLY A 90 -6.66 0.78 -9.10
CA GLY A 90 -6.85 0.48 -7.69
C GLY A 90 -6.93 1.78 -6.92
N PHE A 91 -7.89 1.88 -6.01
CA PHE A 91 -8.06 3.02 -5.13
C PHE A 91 -7.81 2.56 -3.70
N LYS A 92 -6.97 3.29 -2.97
CA LYS A 92 -6.65 3.00 -1.59
C LYS A 92 -6.78 4.28 -0.78
N VAL A 93 -7.77 4.33 0.11
CA VAL A 93 -7.89 5.42 1.07
C VAL A 93 -6.75 5.26 2.06
N ASP A 94 -6.08 6.34 2.40
CA ASP A 94 -5.16 6.31 3.51
C ASP A 94 -5.98 6.23 4.77
N ASP A 95 -6.05 5.01 5.31
CA ASP A 95 -6.43 4.77 6.68
C ASP A 95 -5.51 5.61 7.57
N LEU A 96 -6.03 6.73 8.09
CA LEU A 96 -5.57 7.19 9.39
C LEU A 96 -5.93 6.09 10.40
N PRO A 97 -5.00 5.69 11.29
CA PRO A 97 -5.33 4.76 12.36
C PRO A 97 -6.49 5.35 13.15
N GLY A 98 -7.53 4.55 13.36
CA GLY A 98 -8.88 5.00 13.71
C GLY A 98 -8.95 6.13 14.75
N GLU A 99 -9.88 7.05 14.47
CA GLU A 99 -10.47 8.00 15.41
C GLU A 99 -9.52 8.92 16.21
N GLY A 100 -9.54 10.20 15.84
CA GLY A 100 -9.38 11.29 16.80
C GLY A 100 -7.96 11.82 17.03
N ALA A 101 -7.66 12.90 16.31
CA ALA A 101 -6.83 14.03 16.74
C ALA A 101 -5.32 13.82 16.98
N SER A 102 -4.56 14.29 15.98
CA SER A 102 -3.55 15.36 16.07
C SER A 102 -2.27 15.20 16.92
N THR A 103 -1.20 15.79 16.35
CA THR A 103 0.19 16.02 16.82
C THR A 103 1.12 14.80 16.69
N THR A 104 2.15 14.73 15.83
CA THR A 104 3.01 15.74 15.15
C THR A 104 3.97 15.04 14.12
N PRO A 105 4.31 15.64 12.96
CA PRO A 105 5.50 15.32 12.12
C PRO A 105 6.71 16.22 12.52
N PRO A 106 7.99 15.89 12.20
CA PRO A 106 8.41 15.25 10.95
C PRO A 106 9.23 13.96 11.12
N GLU A 107 9.22 13.21 10.03
CA GLU A 107 10.17 12.17 9.62
C GLU A 107 11.65 12.56 9.88
N PRO A 108 12.55 11.56 9.85
CA PRO A 108 13.18 11.35 8.55
C PRO A 108 13.07 9.91 8.07
N THR A 109 12.56 9.80 6.84
CA THR A 109 13.01 8.94 5.74
C THR A 109 12.86 7.44 5.90
N GLY A 110 11.88 6.91 5.17
CA GLY A 110 11.87 5.55 4.62
C GLY A 110 11.06 5.52 3.33
N THR A 111 11.66 6.03 2.25
CA THR A 111 11.23 5.97 0.85
C THR A 111 10.63 4.60 0.46
N PRO A 112 9.57 4.51 -0.37
CA PRO A 112 9.42 3.34 -1.23
C PRO A 112 10.49 3.45 -2.33
N ASP A 113 11.71 3.02 -2.01
CA ASP A 113 12.75 2.83 -3.00
C ASP A 113 12.38 1.60 -3.85
N ASP A 114 11.78 1.84 -5.00
CA ASP A 114 12.22 1.18 -6.23
C ASP A 114 13.68 1.63 -6.49
N ALA A 115 14.61 1.06 -5.74
CA ALA A 115 16.01 1.06 -6.10
C ALA A 115 16.50 -0.39 -6.11
N ALA A 116 17.09 -0.76 -7.22
CA ALA A 116 17.85 -1.99 -7.37
C ALA A 116 18.88 -2.12 -6.23
N GLY A 117 18.52 -2.90 -5.22
CA GLY A 117 19.34 -3.33 -4.11
C GLY A 117 18.79 -4.68 -3.66
N ALA A 118 19.68 -5.65 -3.41
CA ALA A 118 19.33 -7.07 -3.23
C ALA A 118 18.10 -7.30 -2.32
N PRO A 119 17.28 -8.34 -2.59
CA PRO A 119 16.09 -8.62 -1.79
C PRO A 119 16.51 -8.75 -0.32
N ALA A 120 15.88 -7.96 0.56
CA ALA A 120 16.11 -7.94 1.99
C ALA A 120 14.78 -7.72 2.70
N VAL A 121 14.66 -8.24 3.92
CA VAL A 121 13.49 -8.11 4.78
C VAL A 121 13.77 -7.00 5.77
N ASP A 122 12.92 -5.98 5.77
CA ASP A 122 13.03 -4.85 6.70
C ASP A 122 13.03 -5.31 8.15
N LYS A 123 13.87 -4.71 8.99
CA LYS A 123 13.94 -4.93 10.44
C LYS A 123 12.59 -4.83 11.14
N ALA A 124 11.71 -3.94 10.66
CA ALA A 124 10.35 -3.79 11.18
C ALA A 124 9.45 -4.99 10.83
N GLU A 125 9.61 -5.54 9.61
CA GLU A 125 8.93 -6.77 9.18
C GLU A 125 9.47 -7.98 9.96
N VAL A 126 10.80 -8.10 10.09
CA VAL A 126 11.45 -9.15 10.91
C VAL A 126 10.97 -9.09 12.36
N ALA A 127 10.85 -7.90 12.94
CA ALA A 127 10.33 -7.71 14.29
C ALA A 127 8.87 -8.15 14.42
N ARG A 128 8.02 -7.85 13.43
CA ARG A 128 6.60 -8.23 13.44
C ARG A 128 6.44 -9.74 13.32
N GLN A 129 7.09 -10.34 12.34
CA GLN A 129 7.04 -11.79 12.09
C GLN A 129 7.68 -12.57 13.23
N GLY A 130 8.81 -12.09 13.76
CA GLY A 130 9.49 -12.68 14.91
C GLY A 130 8.57 -12.75 16.11
N LYS A 131 7.89 -11.66 16.49
CA LYS A 131 6.94 -11.70 17.63
C LYS A 131 5.85 -12.75 17.45
N ALA A 132 5.28 -12.87 16.26
CA ALA A 132 4.27 -13.89 15.96
C ALA A 132 4.86 -15.31 16.05
N ALA A 133 6.04 -15.54 15.48
CA ALA A 133 6.71 -16.83 15.50
C ALA A 133 7.15 -17.25 16.91
N LEU A 134 7.67 -16.32 17.71
CA LEU A 134 8.03 -16.56 19.10
C LEU A 134 6.79 -16.83 19.97
N ALA A 135 5.70 -16.10 19.75
CA ALA A 135 4.45 -16.34 20.44
C ALA A 135 3.88 -17.73 20.14
N ALA A 136 3.97 -18.17 18.88
CA ALA A 136 3.54 -19.51 18.48
C ALA A 136 4.42 -20.62 19.08
N GLN A 137 5.73 -20.40 19.19
CA GLN A 137 6.67 -21.40 19.72
C GLN A 137 6.63 -21.50 21.24
N THR A 138 6.59 -20.37 21.94
CA THR A 138 6.75 -20.30 23.40
C THR A 138 5.42 -20.13 24.14
N GLY A 139 4.33 -19.84 23.43
CA GLY A 139 3.04 -19.49 24.02
C GLY A 139 3.04 -18.14 24.75
N ARG A 140 4.13 -17.37 24.69
CA ARG A 140 4.25 -16.04 25.31
C ARG A 140 4.47 -14.97 24.27
N GLN A 141 3.70 -13.89 24.34
CA GLN A 141 3.87 -12.76 23.44
C GLN A 141 4.98 -11.83 23.95
N PRO A 142 6.01 -11.55 23.15
CA PRO A 142 7.01 -10.56 23.52
C PRO A 142 6.42 -9.15 23.49
N GLU A 143 6.91 -8.29 24.38
CA GLU A 143 6.49 -6.88 24.49
C GLU A 143 7.05 -6.09 23.31
N ALA A 144 8.33 -6.29 23.00
CA ALA A 144 8.99 -5.67 21.86
C ALA A 144 10.06 -6.58 21.27
N LEU A 145 10.30 -6.43 19.98
CA LEU A 145 11.42 -7.03 19.26
C LEU A 145 12.01 -5.92 18.39
N ALA A 146 13.28 -5.61 18.57
CA ALA A 146 13.97 -4.58 17.83
C ALA A 146 15.24 -5.16 17.20
N CYS A 147 15.34 -5.10 15.88
CA CYS A 147 16.53 -5.54 15.14
C CYS A 147 17.38 -4.32 14.76
N GLN A 148 18.70 -4.42 14.92
CA GLN A 148 19.61 -3.32 14.56
C GLN A 148 19.89 -3.27 13.05
N GLU A 149 19.78 -4.42 12.38
CA GLU A 149 20.08 -4.59 10.96
C GLU A 149 18.88 -5.24 10.24
N ASP A 150 18.72 -4.89 8.96
CA ASP A 150 17.76 -5.51 8.06
C ASP A 150 18.29 -6.89 7.63
N LEU A 151 17.39 -7.89 7.51
CA LEU A 151 17.80 -9.25 7.20
C LEU A 151 17.95 -9.43 5.67
N PRO A 152 19.14 -9.74 5.15
CA PRO A 152 19.30 -10.03 3.73
C PRO A 152 18.45 -11.24 3.33
N ALA A 153 17.69 -11.17 2.24
CA ALA A 153 16.91 -12.30 1.71
C ALA A 153 17.80 -13.26 0.93
N ARG A 154 18.78 -13.83 1.65
CA ARG A 154 19.67 -14.89 1.17
C ARG A 154 19.71 -15.99 2.22
N VAL A 155 19.75 -17.22 1.77
CA VAL A 155 19.86 -18.39 2.66
C VAL A 155 21.16 -18.30 3.46
N GLY A 156 21.06 -18.52 4.78
CA GLY A 156 22.19 -18.43 5.70
C GLY A 156 22.55 -17.02 6.16
N ALA A 157 21.76 -15.99 5.81
CA ALA A 157 21.90 -14.69 6.44
C ALA A 157 21.44 -14.72 7.90
N THR A 158 22.20 -14.05 8.77
CA THR A 158 21.92 -13.97 10.20
C THR A 158 21.94 -12.53 10.66
N VAL A 159 20.97 -12.13 11.47
CA VAL A 159 20.96 -10.83 12.17
C VAL A 159 20.67 -11.03 13.65
N ARG A 160 21.07 -10.04 14.45
CA ARG A 160 20.80 -9.99 15.89
C ARG A 160 19.69 -8.99 16.19
N CYS A 161 18.70 -9.45 16.92
CA CYS A 161 17.60 -8.63 17.42
C CYS A 161 17.57 -8.70 18.95
N GLN A 162 17.04 -7.66 19.58
CA GLN A 162 16.80 -7.60 21.01
C GLN A 162 15.31 -7.77 21.28
N LEU A 163 14.97 -8.76 22.08
CA LEU A 163 13.62 -9.09 22.50
C LEU A 163 13.39 -8.59 23.92
N ALA A 164 12.42 -7.73 24.12
CA ALA A 164 11.92 -7.38 25.45
C ALA A 164 10.76 -8.32 25.81
N ALA A 165 10.92 -9.06 26.91
CA ALA A 165 9.88 -9.91 27.47
C ALA A 165 10.00 -9.97 29.00
N ASP A 166 8.87 -9.83 29.70
CA ASP A 166 8.78 -9.89 31.16
C ASP A 166 9.76 -8.90 31.84
N GLY A 167 9.94 -7.72 31.24
CA GLY A 167 10.88 -6.68 31.71
C GLY A 167 12.37 -7.05 31.57
N LYS A 168 12.71 -8.08 30.79
CA LYS A 168 14.07 -8.53 30.52
C LYS A 168 14.38 -8.46 29.02
N GLN A 169 15.65 -8.22 28.69
CA GLN A 169 16.13 -8.23 27.30
C GLN A 169 16.86 -9.53 26.98
N TYR A 170 16.42 -10.19 25.90
CA TYR A 170 17.04 -11.39 25.37
C TYR A 170 17.60 -11.11 23.98
N GLY A 171 18.76 -11.66 23.68
CA GLY A 171 19.27 -11.71 22.32
C GLY A 171 18.47 -12.71 21.50
N VAL A 172 18.06 -12.33 20.29
CA VAL A 172 17.42 -13.22 19.33
C VAL A 172 18.28 -13.24 18.08
N THR A 173 18.72 -14.43 17.72
CA THR A 173 19.41 -14.67 16.46
C THR A 173 18.37 -15.08 15.43
N VAL A 174 18.24 -14.27 14.38
CA VAL A 174 17.34 -14.55 13.26
C VAL A 174 18.16 -15.09 12.10
N THR A 175 17.79 -16.25 11.57
CA THR A 175 18.50 -16.91 10.46
C THR A 175 17.55 -17.16 9.29
N ALA A 176 17.90 -16.68 8.10
CA ALA A 176 17.16 -16.99 6.88
C ALA A 176 17.44 -18.46 6.46
N LYS A 177 16.43 -19.33 6.58
CA LYS A 177 16.50 -20.75 6.19
C LYS A 177 16.26 -20.97 4.70
N SER A 178 15.28 -20.28 4.12
CA SER A 178 14.96 -20.41 2.70
C SER A 178 14.28 -19.16 2.17
N VAL A 179 14.33 -18.94 0.86
CA VAL A 179 13.61 -17.87 0.17
C VAL A 179 12.78 -18.53 -0.94
N THR A 180 11.45 -18.45 -0.84
CA THR A 180 10.53 -19.05 -1.81
C THR A 180 9.52 -18.01 -2.27
N GLY A 181 9.51 -17.69 -3.57
CA GLY A 181 8.50 -16.78 -4.15
C GLY A 181 8.47 -15.38 -3.54
N GLY A 182 9.61 -14.89 -3.01
CA GLY A 182 9.69 -13.61 -2.29
C GLY A 182 9.41 -13.71 -0.78
N THR A 183 9.02 -14.88 -0.28
CA THR A 183 8.87 -15.13 1.16
C THR A 183 10.14 -15.76 1.74
N VAL A 184 10.75 -15.09 2.72
CA VAL A 184 11.92 -15.61 3.45
C VAL A 184 11.43 -16.41 4.67
N GLN A 185 11.71 -17.71 4.72
CA GLN A 185 11.53 -18.47 5.95
C GLN A 185 12.68 -18.16 6.90
N MET A 186 12.32 -17.57 8.03
CA MET A 186 13.27 -17.17 9.07
C MET A 186 13.11 -18.07 10.29
N ASP A 187 14.24 -18.50 10.83
CA ASP A 187 14.32 -19.18 12.11
C ASP A 187 14.67 -18.16 13.21
N PHE A 188 13.92 -18.18 14.31
CA PHE A 188 14.12 -17.27 15.43
C PHE A 188 14.59 -18.07 16.63
N LYS A 189 15.84 -17.86 17.02
CA LYS A 189 16.44 -18.52 18.17
C LYS A 189 16.73 -17.51 19.26
N VAL A 190 16.03 -17.62 20.38
CA VAL A 190 16.28 -16.81 21.57
C VAL A 190 17.49 -17.38 22.30
N ASP A 191 18.41 -16.51 22.72
CA ASP A 191 19.55 -16.93 23.54
C ASP A 191 19.07 -17.31 24.95
N ASP A 192 19.59 -18.40 25.50
CA ASP A 192 19.25 -18.89 26.85
C ASP A 192 19.74 -17.97 27.98
N ALA A 193 20.69 -17.07 27.70
CA ALA A 193 21.20 -16.08 28.64
C ALA A 193 20.61 -14.70 28.32
N PRO A 194 19.97 -14.00 29.28
CA PRO A 194 19.64 -12.59 29.12
C PRO A 194 20.93 -11.81 28.87
N GLY A 195 20.93 -10.92 27.88
CA GLY A 195 22.10 -10.12 27.55
C GLY A 195 22.46 -9.23 28.73
N GLY A 196 23.63 -9.47 29.33
CA GLY A 196 24.23 -8.68 30.40
C GLY A 196 25.52 -8.02 29.94
#